data_AF-A0A7C3QQJ6-F1
#
_entry.id   AF-A0A7C3QQJ6-F1
#
_cell.length_a   1.000
_cell.length_b   1.000
_cell.length_c   1.000
_cell.angle_alpha   90.00
_cell.angle_beta   90.00
_cell.angle_gamma   90.00
#
_symmetry.space_group_name_H-M   'P 1'
#
loop_
_entity.id
_entity.type
_entity.pdbx_description
1 polymer ?
#
loop_
_entity_poly.entity_id
_entity_poly.type
_entity_poly.pdbx_seq_one_letter_code
_entity_poly.pdbx_strand_id
1 'polypeptide(L)'
;MNFFRKKDHVFVSIVPDELNGPTEKLRDSLLGVLPVPSGNDLKISLGSAPDLPVKNLTVIMSFVTQLKSDGIKVVFTASNEILDAIAAMGLSSYFDTIEREK
;
A
#
# COMPACT_ATOMS: atom_id res chain seq x y z
N MET A 1 12.48 2.08 0.47
CA MET A 1 11.11 2.23 0.98
C MET A 1 11.19 3.22 2.09
N ASN A 2 10.33 4.23 2.08
CA ASN A 2 10.28 5.16 3.19
C ASN A 2 9.10 4.78 4.06
N PHE A 3 9.38 4.40 5.31
CA PHE A 3 8.36 4.24 6.32
C PHE A 3 8.67 5.17 7.50
N PHE A 4 7.64 5.79 8.04
CA PHE A 4 7.78 6.57 9.26
C PHE A 4 6.47 6.56 10.04
N ARG A 5 6.58 6.75 11.35
CA ARG A 5 5.43 6.82 12.26
C ARG A 5 5.23 8.26 12.68
N LYS A 6 4.00 8.75 12.63
CA LYS A 6 3.65 10.09 13.09
C LYS A 6 2.32 10.03 13.82
N LYS A 7 2.37 10.19 15.14
CA LYS A 7 1.21 10.02 16.04
C LYS A 7 0.57 8.64 15.82
N ASP A 8 -0.73 8.61 15.58
CA ASP A 8 -1.56 7.43 15.44
C ASP A 8 -1.59 6.92 13.97
N HIS A 9 -0.58 7.27 13.18
CA HIS A 9 -0.50 6.90 11.77
C HIS A 9 0.88 6.33 11.44
N VAL A 10 0.87 5.20 10.72
CA VAL A 10 2.05 4.65 10.06
C VAL A 10 1.96 5.02 8.58
N PHE A 11 3.02 5.59 8.03
CA PHE A 11 3.11 5.98 6.64
C PHE A 11 4.09 5.05 5.92
N VAL A 12 3.69 4.52 4.78
CA VAL A 12 4.50 3.69 3.90
C VAL A 12 4.43 4.29 2.51
N SER A 13 5.56 4.76 2.01
CA SER A 13 5.70 5.25 0.64
C SER A 13 6.52 4.26 -0.18
N ILE A 14 5.89 3.71 -1.21
CA ILE A 14 6.48 2.77 -2.15
C ILE A 14 6.83 3.55 -3.40
N VAL A 15 8.13 3.72 -3.66
CA VAL A 15 8.58 4.46 -4.86
C VAL A 15 8.51 3.58 -6.11
N PRO A 16 8.49 4.18 -7.31
CA PRO A 16 8.32 3.42 -8.57
C PRO A 16 9.37 2.33 -8.78
N ASP A 17 10.63 2.56 -8.38
CA ASP A 17 11.71 1.57 -8.47
C ASP A 17 11.46 0.33 -7.61
N GLU A 18 10.78 0.49 -6.48
CA GLU A 18 10.42 -0.62 -5.60
C GLU A 18 9.19 -1.34 -6.09
N LEU A 19 8.22 -0.57 -6.58
CA LEU A 19 7.02 -1.11 -7.19
C LEU A 19 7.36 -1.93 -8.45
N ASN A 20 8.36 -1.54 -9.22
CA ASN A 20 8.86 -2.27 -10.39
C ASN A 20 10.02 -3.24 -10.08
N GLY A 21 10.44 -3.29 -8.82
CA GLY A 21 11.55 -4.12 -8.37
C GLY A 21 11.17 -5.60 -8.14
N PRO A 22 12.12 -6.39 -7.62
CA PRO A 22 11.86 -7.79 -7.26
C PRO A 22 10.76 -7.93 -6.20
N THR A 23 9.78 -8.79 -6.48
CA THR A 23 8.61 -9.03 -5.62
C THR A 23 8.98 -9.42 -4.18
N GLU A 24 10.03 -10.23 -4.01
CA GLU A 24 10.51 -10.66 -2.69
C GLU A 24 11.00 -9.49 -1.85
N LYS A 25 11.74 -8.55 -2.46
CA LYS A 25 12.24 -7.37 -1.75
C LYS A 25 11.10 -6.47 -1.28
N LEU A 26 10.07 -6.30 -2.12
CA LEU A 26 8.89 -5.53 -1.75
C LEU A 26 8.15 -6.19 -0.58
N ARG A 27 7.92 -7.51 -0.67
CA ARG A 27 7.29 -8.29 0.40
C ARG A 27 8.05 -8.15 1.71
N ASP A 28 9.36 -8.38 1.70
CA ASP A 28 10.18 -8.35 2.91
C ASP A 28 10.22 -6.94 3.52
N SER A 29 10.21 -5.90 2.68
CA SER A 29 10.10 -4.50 3.11
C SER A 29 8.76 -4.23 3.80
N LEU A 30 7.64 -4.67 3.23
CA LEU A 30 6.30 -4.52 3.83
C LEU A 30 6.17 -5.28 5.15
N LEU A 31 6.72 -6.49 5.25
CA LEU A 31 6.74 -7.25 6.49
C LEU A 31 7.54 -6.54 7.60
N GLY A 32 8.56 -5.77 7.24
CA GLY A 32 9.32 -4.93 8.18
C GLY A 32 8.50 -3.77 8.80
N VAL A 33 7.33 -3.46 8.27
CA VAL A 33 6.41 -2.46 8.84
C VAL A 33 5.68 -3.02 10.07
N LEU A 34 5.52 -4.34 10.13
CA LEU A 34 4.83 -5.03 11.22
C LEU A 34 5.71 -5.11 12.49
N PRO A 35 5.10 -5.14 13.69
CA PRO A 35 3.67 -4.94 13.95
C PRO A 35 3.29 -3.45 13.83
N VAL A 36 2.08 -3.20 13.33
CA VAL A 36 1.44 -1.89 13.44
C VAL A 36 0.72 -1.83 14.80
N PRO A 37 1.04 -0.85 15.67
CA PRO A 37 0.39 -0.73 16.98
C PRO A 37 -1.13 -0.60 16.85
N SER A 38 -1.87 -1.26 17.75
CA SER A 38 -3.34 -1.17 17.81
C SER A 38 -3.79 0.27 18.01
N GLY A 39 -4.82 0.69 17.26
CA GLY A 39 -5.31 2.07 17.26
C GLY A 39 -4.63 2.99 16.23
N ASN A 40 -3.60 2.50 15.54
CA ASN A 40 -2.99 3.25 14.44
C ASN A 40 -3.62 2.90 13.09
N ASP A 41 -3.73 3.91 12.22
CA ASP A 41 -4.06 3.69 10.81
C ASP A 41 -2.79 3.54 9.97
N LEU A 42 -2.82 2.71 8.94
CA LEU A 42 -1.76 2.64 7.94
C LEU A 42 -2.14 3.47 6.71
N LYS A 43 -1.24 4.36 6.29
CA LYS A 43 -1.33 5.11 5.04
C LYS A 43 -0.29 4.59 4.05
N ILE A 44 -0.75 3.97 2.98
CA ILE A 44 0.09 3.46 1.90
C ILE A 44 0.01 4.43 0.74
N SER A 45 1.14 4.94 0.29
CA SER A 45 1.26 5.77 -0.91
C SER A 45 2.08 5.03 -1.97
N LEU A 46 1.52 4.88 -3.17
CA LEU A 46 2.27 4.44 -4.34
C LEU A 46 2.71 5.66 -5.14
N GLY A 47 4.01 5.78 -5.39
CA GLY A 47 4.52 6.76 -6.33
C GLY A 47 4.03 6.47 -7.75
N SER A 48 3.95 7.53 -8.57
CA SER A 48 3.58 7.42 -9.98
C SER A 48 4.50 6.45 -10.71
N ALA A 49 3.92 5.36 -11.22
CA ALA A 49 4.61 4.36 -12.01
C ALA A 49 3.87 4.19 -13.34
N PRO A 50 4.56 4.27 -14.49
CA PRO A 50 3.95 4.15 -15.80
C PRO A 50 3.36 2.75 -16.04
N ASP A 51 3.97 1.73 -15.43
CA ASP A 51 3.48 0.36 -15.43
C ASP A 51 3.19 -0.09 -14.00
N LEU A 52 2.01 -0.67 -13.79
CA LEU A 52 1.61 -1.26 -12.51
C LEU A 52 1.80 -2.79 -12.57
N PRO A 53 2.94 -3.32 -12.08
CA PRO A 53 3.19 -4.76 -12.12
C PRO A 53 2.22 -5.51 -11.20
N VAL A 54 1.32 -6.27 -11.81
CA VAL A 54 0.25 -7.03 -11.13
C VAL A 54 0.79 -7.89 -9.99
N LYS A 55 1.95 -8.54 -10.16
CA LYS A 55 2.59 -9.36 -9.12
C LYS A 55 2.89 -8.59 -7.84
N ASN A 56 3.44 -7.38 -7.97
CA ASN A 56 3.81 -6.54 -6.83
C ASN A 56 2.58 -5.89 -6.22
N LEU A 57 1.57 -5.57 -7.04
CA LEU A 57 0.25 -5.18 -6.56
C LEU A 57 -0.38 -6.27 -5.69
N THR A 58 -0.34 -7.54 -6.11
CA THR A 58 -0.85 -8.67 -5.31
C THR A 58 -0.18 -8.75 -3.95
N VAL A 59 1.13 -8.52 -3.87
CA VAL A 59 1.85 -8.49 -2.59
C VAL A 59 1.33 -7.38 -1.68
N ILE A 60 1.15 -6.17 -2.21
CA ILE A 60 0.58 -5.04 -1.46
C ILE A 60 -0.84 -5.38 -0.98
N MET A 61 -1.67 -5.98 -1.85
CA MET A 61 -3.04 -6.38 -1.48
C MET A 61 -3.04 -7.43 -0.38
N SER A 62 -2.20 -8.47 -0.46
CA SER A 62 -2.10 -9.48 0.59
C SER A 62 -1.69 -8.88 1.93
N PHE A 63 -0.75 -7.94 1.92
CA PHE A 63 -0.34 -7.19 3.10
C PHE A 63 -1.49 -6.36 3.68
N VAL A 64 -2.24 -5.64 2.84
CA VAL A 64 -3.42 -4.87 3.24
C VAL A 64 -4.49 -5.77 3.84
N THR A 65 -4.78 -6.92 3.22
CA THR A 65 -5.75 -7.89 3.74
C THR A 65 -5.38 -8.39 5.13
N GLN A 66 -4.10 -8.71 5.35
CA GLN A 66 -3.61 -9.14 6.66
C GLN A 66 -3.85 -8.05 7.73
N LEU A 67 -3.50 -6.80 7.42
CA LEU A 67 -3.71 -5.67 8.33
C LEU A 67 -5.19 -5.46 8.66
N LYS A 68 -6.09 -5.63 7.69
CA LYS A 68 -7.53 -5.54 7.92
C LYS A 68 -8.03 -6.68 8.81
N SER A 69 -7.50 -7.89 8.66
CA SER A 69 -7.79 -9.00 9.59
C SER A 69 -7.34 -8.68 11.02
N ASP A 70 -6.27 -7.90 11.17
CA ASP A 70 -5.76 -7.42 12.46
C ASP A 70 -6.50 -6.16 12.97
N GLY A 71 -7.53 -5.69 12.25
CA GLY A 71 -8.37 -4.54 12.63
C GLY A 71 -7.73 -3.17 12.37
N ILE A 72 -6.67 -3.12 11.56
CA ILE A 72 -5.96 -1.89 11.19
C ILE A 72 -6.63 -1.27 9.96
N LYS A 73 -6.99 0.00 10.04
CA LYS A 73 -7.55 0.73 8.89
C LYS A 73 -6.45 1.08 7.91
N VAL A 74 -6.72 0.89 6.63
CA VAL A 74 -5.77 1.20 5.57
C VAL A 74 -6.31 2.30 4.64
N VAL A 75 -5.58 3.40 4.60
CA VAL A 75 -5.75 4.50 3.64
C VAL A 75 -4.75 4.31 2.51
N PHE A 76 -5.24 4.28 1.28
CA PHE A 76 -4.43 4.11 0.09
C PHE A 76 -4.41 5.37 -0.75
N THR A 77 -3.23 5.83 -1.14
CA THR A 77 -3.03 7.02 -1.97
C THR A 77 -2.20 6.66 -3.20
N ALA A 78 -2.66 7.04 -4.39
CA ALA A 78 -1.90 6.84 -5.63
C ALA A 78 -2.32 7.85 -6.72
N SER A 79 -1.60 7.84 -7.84
CA SER A 79 -1.97 8.58 -9.05
C SER A 79 -3.30 8.08 -9.63
N ASN A 80 -4.00 8.92 -10.40
CA ASN A 80 -5.29 8.55 -11.01
C ASN A 80 -5.17 7.29 -11.89
N GLU A 81 -4.10 7.15 -12.65
CA GLU A 81 -3.86 6.00 -13.53
C GLU A 81 -3.82 4.68 -12.74
N ILE A 82 -3.14 4.69 -11.59
CA ILE A 82 -3.06 3.53 -10.70
C ILE A 82 -4.42 3.25 -10.06
N LEU A 83 -5.14 4.29 -9.64
CA LEU A 83 -6.47 4.15 -9.05
C LEU A 83 -7.50 3.60 -10.05
N ASP A 84 -7.45 4.05 -11.31
CA ASP A 84 -8.30 3.54 -12.38
C ASP A 84 -7.97 2.08 -12.68
N ALA A 85 -6.69 1.71 -12.68
CA ALA A 85 -6.26 0.31 -12.84
C ALA A 85 -6.77 -0.58 -11.68
N ILE A 86 -6.65 -0.13 -10.43
CA ILE A 86 -7.16 -0.83 -9.24
C ILE A 86 -8.68 -0.99 -9.32
N ALA A 87 -9.39 0.06 -9.73
CA ALA A 87 -10.84 0.04 -9.88
C ALA A 87 -11.28 -0.92 -11.00
N ALA A 88 -10.61 -0.90 -12.15
CA ALA A 88 -10.89 -1.80 -13.27
C ALA A 88 -10.64 -3.28 -12.90
N MET A 89 -9.68 -3.55 -12.02
CA MET A 89 -9.42 -4.89 -11.47
C MET A 89 -10.37 -5.29 -10.34
N GLY A 90 -11.26 -4.41 -9.88
CA GLY A 90 -12.16 -4.67 -8.77
C GLY A 90 -11.46 -4.75 -7.40
N LEU A 91 -10.27 -4.16 -7.28
CA LEU A 91 -9.42 -4.24 -6.08
C LEU A 91 -9.71 -3.12 -5.07
N SER A 92 -10.59 -2.18 -5.39
CA SER A 92 -10.92 -1.05 -4.50
C SER A 92 -11.48 -1.48 -3.13
N SER A 93 -12.13 -2.64 -3.06
CA SER A 93 -12.72 -3.17 -1.81
C SER A 93 -11.69 -3.61 -0.77
N TYR A 94 -10.43 -3.76 -1.17
CA TYR A 94 -9.34 -4.10 -0.25
C TYR A 94 -8.98 -2.93 0.66
N PHE A 95 -9.25 -1.69 0.26
CA PHE A 95 -8.90 -0.50 1.02
C PHE A 95 -10.10 0.07 1.77
N ASP A 96 -9.88 0.66 2.94
CA ASP A 96 -10.96 1.33 3.70
C ASP A 96 -11.19 2.75 3.19
N THR A 97 -10.14 3.39 2.70
CA THR A 97 -10.20 4.73 2.13
C THR A 97 -9.21 4.82 0.98
N ILE A 98 -9.65 5.39 -0.15
CA ILE A 98 -8.82 5.64 -1.33
C ILE A 98 -8.75 7.15 -1.54
N GLU A 99 -7.55 7.69 -1.54
CA GLU A 99 -7.26 9.10 -1.77
C GLU A 99 -6.47 9.27 -3.07
N ARG A 100 -6.72 10.38 -3.78
CA ARG A 100 -5.96 10.74 -4.98
C ARG A 100 -4.74 11.52 -4.55
N GLU A 101 -3.57 11.15 -5.08
CA GLU A 101 -2.37 11.99 -4.98
C GLU A 101 -2.65 13.32 -5.70
N LYS A 102 -2.46 14.45 -5.01
CA LYS A 102 -2.75 15.80 -5.52
C LYS A 102 -1.54 16.41 -6.22
#